data_AF-A0A453RJ84-F1
#
_entry.id   AF-A0A453RJ84-F1
#
_cell.length_a   1.000
_cell.length_b   1.000
_cell.length_c   1.000
_cell.angle_alpha   90.00
_cell.angle_beta   90.00
_cell.angle_gamma   90.00
#
_symmetry.space_group_name_H-M   'P 1'
#
loop_
_entity.id
_entity.type
_entity.pdbx_description
1 polymer ?
#
loop_
_entity_poly.entity_id
_entity_poly.type
_entity_poly.pdbx_seq_one_letter_code
_entity_poly.pdbx_strand_id
1 'polypeptide(L)'
;MNAAFMAKSLGFDVLESLTTALNDAGYNNQTTKEVMIQSTDSAVLVKLKQQKAKYKLVYTLQPGIGDASASSLADVKEFAEAVVVDRSSFFAQSVHFIINQTSLLTDLQSAGLTVYAQVFRNEFVSQPWDFFGDETVEINNYAQSLNVDGLITDFPKTVRRYKRNSCTGLGNDVPSYMGNVTVGGLAQLLKNQAAPQAQPPSVAPMPKLDAPSVQRPPFPTVAPKNAPSGAAPPPGSSPSAAHTTAVSTCILLVLACATLLL
;
A
#
# COMPACT_ATOMS: atom_id res chain seq x y z
N MET A 1 1.12 2.16 -13.28
CA MET A 1 0.96 1.39 -14.54
C MET A 1 -0.38 0.68 -14.49
N ASN A 2 -1.21 0.74 -15.54
CA ASN A 2 -2.55 0.12 -15.56
C ASN A 2 -2.58 -1.03 -16.58
N ALA A 3 -2.44 -2.27 -16.09
CA ALA A 3 -2.34 -3.45 -16.94
C ALA A 3 -3.64 -3.73 -17.72
N ALA A 4 -4.81 -3.50 -17.12
CA ALA A 4 -6.09 -3.69 -17.78
C ALA A 4 -6.27 -2.74 -18.97
N PHE A 5 -5.86 -1.48 -18.82
CA PHE A 5 -5.83 -0.51 -19.91
C PHE A 5 -4.87 -0.94 -21.02
N MET A 6 -3.65 -1.38 -20.68
CA MET A 6 -2.68 -1.81 -21.68
C MET A 6 -3.17 -3.03 -22.49
N ALA A 7 -3.82 -3.99 -21.83
CA ALA A 7 -4.43 -5.13 -22.51
C ALA A 7 -5.58 -4.68 -23.43
N LYS A 8 -6.54 -3.93 -22.89
CA LYS A 8 -7.78 -3.55 -23.61
C LYS A 8 -7.57 -2.50 -24.71
N SER A 9 -6.72 -1.51 -24.46
CA SER A 9 -6.58 -0.34 -25.33
C SER A 9 -5.35 -0.38 -26.22
N LEU A 10 -4.30 -1.11 -25.81
CA LEU A 10 -3.03 -1.16 -26.54
C LEU A 10 -2.67 -2.55 -27.07
N GLY A 11 -3.43 -3.60 -26.71
CA GLY A 11 -3.14 -4.97 -27.13
C GLY A 11 -1.84 -5.54 -26.53
N PHE A 12 -1.36 -4.97 -25.42
CA PHE A 12 -0.17 -5.46 -24.72
C PHE A 12 -0.56 -6.30 -23.51
N ASP A 13 -0.18 -7.59 -23.53
CA ASP A 13 -0.30 -8.46 -22.37
C ASP A 13 0.94 -8.32 -21.46
N VAL A 14 0.81 -7.42 -20.49
CA VAL A 14 1.84 -7.19 -19.47
C VAL A 14 1.99 -8.40 -18.55
N LEU A 15 0.91 -9.15 -18.29
CA LEU A 15 0.94 -10.26 -17.33
C LEU A 15 1.62 -11.49 -17.95
N GLU A 16 1.36 -11.76 -19.23
CA GLU A 16 2.09 -12.75 -20.01
C GLU A 16 3.58 -12.40 -20.11
N SER A 17 3.90 -11.14 -20.42
CA SER A 17 5.28 -10.67 -20.51
C SER A 17 6.01 -10.82 -19.17
N LEU A 18 5.36 -10.44 -18.06
CA LEU A 18 5.88 -10.59 -16.70
C LEU A 18 6.15 -12.06 -16.36
N THR A 19 5.17 -12.93 -16.60
CA THR A 19 5.27 -14.35 -16.28
C THR A 19 6.36 -15.03 -17.10
N THR A 20 6.49 -14.66 -18.37
CA THR A 20 7.55 -15.14 -19.26
C THR A 20 8.93 -14.71 -18.76
N ALA A 21 9.10 -13.42 -18.46
CA ALA A 21 10.37 -12.89 -17.96
C ALA A 21 10.80 -13.54 -16.64
N LEU A 22 9.86 -13.76 -15.70
CA LEU A 22 10.16 -14.43 -14.44
C LEU A 22 10.50 -15.92 -14.64
N ASN A 23 9.84 -16.59 -15.59
CA ASN A 23 10.15 -17.96 -15.97
C ASN A 23 11.55 -18.08 -16.58
N ASP A 24 11.88 -17.22 -17.54
CA ASP A 24 13.16 -17.21 -18.26
C ASP A 24 14.32 -16.87 -17.32
N ALA A 25 14.08 -16.01 -16.33
CA ALA A 25 15.03 -15.72 -15.26
C ALA A 25 15.14 -16.85 -14.20
N GLY A 26 14.40 -17.96 -14.37
CA GLY A 26 14.49 -19.16 -13.53
C GLY A 26 13.74 -19.09 -12.21
N TYR A 27 12.95 -18.03 -11.95
CA TYR A 27 12.22 -17.87 -10.68
C TYR A 27 11.12 -18.92 -10.46
N ASN A 28 10.67 -19.62 -11.51
CA ASN A 28 9.69 -20.72 -11.41
C ASN A 28 10.26 -22.07 -10.93
N ASN A 29 11.59 -22.20 -10.96
CA ASN A 29 12.28 -23.48 -10.74
C ASN A 29 13.16 -23.47 -9.49
N GLN A 30 13.33 -22.33 -8.83
CA GLN A 30 14.09 -22.22 -7.58
C GLN A 30 13.14 -22.12 -6.37
N THR A 31 13.51 -22.78 -5.28
CA THR A 31 12.75 -22.75 -4.01
C THR A 31 13.42 -21.91 -2.92
N THR A 32 14.63 -21.39 -3.19
CA THR A 32 15.44 -20.68 -2.19
C THR A 32 15.16 -19.17 -2.12
N LYS A 33 14.47 -18.62 -3.13
CA LYS A 33 14.11 -17.20 -3.21
C LYS A 33 12.61 -17.08 -3.39
N GLU A 34 11.98 -16.34 -2.48
CA GLU A 34 10.57 -15.97 -2.60
C GLU A 34 10.44 -14.78 -3.56
N VAL A 35 9.49 -14.87 -4.49
CA VAL A 35 9.08 -13.75 -5.34
C VAL A 35 7.68 -13.33 -4.92
N MET A 36 7.53 -12.04 -4.65
CA MET A 36 6.26 -11.40 -4.33
C MET A 36 5.85 -10.51 -5.49
N ILE A 37 4.62 -10.67 -5.99
CA ILE A 37 4.04 -9.78 -7.00
C ILE A 37 2.99 -8.90 -6.33
N GLN A 38 3.26 -7.60 -6.30
CA GLN A 38 2.40 -6.60 -5.68
C GLN A 38 1.50 -5.92 -6.72
N SER A 39 0.22 -5.73 -6.39
CA SER A 39 -0.73 -4.95 -7.20
C SER A 39 -1.77 -4.24 -6.34
N THR A 40 -2.20 -3.05 -6.75
CA THR A 40 -3.38 -2.35 -6.22
C THR A 40 -4.68 -2.79 -6.92
N ASP A 41 -4.58 -3.59 -7.98
CA ASP A 41 -5.71 -4.07 -8.77
C ASP A 41 -5.92 -5.56 -8.51
N SER A 42 -7.06 -5.91 -7.91
CA SER A 42 -7.43 -7.29 -7.59
C SER A 42 -7.62 -8.15 -8.85
N ALA A 43 -8.10 -7.58 -9.96
CA ALA A 43 -8.28 -8.33 -11.20
C ALA A 43 -6.94 -8.82 -11.77
N VAL A 44 -5.86 -8.05 -11.57
CA VAL A 44 -4.49 -8.47 -11.92
C VAL A 44 -4.07 -9.70 -11.09
N LEU A 45 -4.27 -9.65 -9.78
CA LEU A 45 -3.89 -10.75 -8.88
C LEU A 45 -4.73 -12.01 -9.13
N VAL A 46 -6.04 -11.85 -9.34
CA VAL A 46 -6.94 -12.94 -9.74
C VAL A 46 -6.45 -13.59 -11.04
N LYS A 47 -6.11 -12.80 -12.06
CA LYS A 47 -5.61 -13.31 -13.34
C LYS A 47 -4.29 -14.06 -13.20
N LEU A 48 -3.34 -13.53 -12.42
CA LEU A 48 -2.07 -14.20 -12.12
C LEU A 48 -2.27 -15.51 -11.35
N LYS A 49 -3.20 -15.53 -10.39
CA LYS A 49 -3.55 -16.76 -9.65
C LYS A 49 -4.15 -17.83 -10.56
N GLN A 50 -5.04 -17.44 -11.48
CA GLN A 50 -5.61 -18.34 -12.49
C GLN A 50 -4.56 -18.92 -13.44
N GLN A 51 -3.50 -18.15 -13.73
CA GLN A 51 -2.33 -18.61 -14.50
C GLN A 51 -1.42 -19.57 -13.72
N LYS A 52 -1.80 -19.95 -12.48
CA LYS A 52 -1.04 -20.83 -11.58
C LYS A 52 0.37 -20.31 -11.29
N ALA A 53 0.50 -18.99 -11.14
CA ALA A 53 1.74 -18.37 -10.72
C ALA A 53 2.24 -19.01 -9.41
N LYS A 54 3.54 -19.35 -9.36
CA LYS A 54 4.19 -19.90 -8.15
C LYS A 54 4.70 -18.80 -7.21
N TYR A 55 4.24 -17.58 -7.39
CA TYR A 55 4.71 -16.39 -6.68
C TYR A 55 3.68 -16.01 -5.63
N LYS A 56 4.16 -15.48 -4.51
CA LYS A 56 3.30 -14.95 -3.46
C LYS A 56 2.61 -13.68 -3.96
N LEU A 57 1.28 -13.67 -3.95
CA LEU A 57 0.50 -12.53 -4.44
C LEU A 57 0.19 -11.55 -3.32
N VAL A 58 0.45 -10.26 -3.57
CA VAL A 58 0.39 -9.22 -2.54
C VAL A 58 -0.56 -8.09 -2.97
N TYR A 59 -1.62 -7.89 -2.21
CA TYR A 59 -2.60 -6.84 -2.48
C TYR A 59 -2.25 -5.54 -1.74
N THR A 60 -2.15 -4.43 -2.47
CA THR A 60 -1.89 -3.12 -1.87
C THR A 60 -3.20 -2.43 -1.57
N LEU A 61 -3.47 -2.19 -0.29
CA LEU A 61 -4.66 -1.48 0.14
C LEU A 61 -4.57 0.00 -0.23
N GLN A 62 -5.73 0.63 -0.40
CA GLN A 62 -5.79 2.08 -0.47
C GLN A 62 -5.35 2.67 0.88
N PRO A 63 -4.61 3.79 0.88
CA PRO A 63 -4.26 4.48 2.11
C PRO A 63 -5.49 4.96 2.89
N GLY A 64 -5.36 5.10 4.21
CA GLY A 64 -6.37 5.68 5.08
C GLY A 64 -7.52 4.75 5.46
N ILE A 65 -7.47 3.46 5.12
CA ILE A 65 -8.44 2.46 5.61
C ILE A 65 -8.16 2.19 7.10
N GLY A 66 -9.19 2.14 7.94
CA GLY A 66 -9.04 1.96 9.40
C GLY A 66 -9.51 0.60 9.94
N ASP A 67 -10.36 -0.12 9.22
CA ASP A 67 -10.84 -1.45 9.62
C ASP A 67 -11.25 -2.28 8.39
N ALA A 68 -11.54 -3.56 8.58
CA ALA A 68 -11.99 -4.44 7.50
C ALA A 68 -13.23 -5.27 7.90
N SER A 69 -14.11 -5.56 6.93
CA SER A 69 -15.21 -6.50 7.14
C SER A 69 -14.75 -7.94 6.93
N ALA A 70 -15.39 -8.91 7.61
CA ALA A 70 -15.10 -10.32 7.39
C ALA A 70 -15.27 -10.74 5.92
N SER A 71 -16.26 -10.16 5.22
CA SER A 71 -16.48 -10.41 3.79
C SER A 71 -15.35 -9.89 2.90
N SER A 72 -14.85 -8.67 3.14
CA SER A 72 -13.76 -8.13 2.32
C SER A 72 -12.45 -8.86 2.57
N LEU A 73 -12.20 -9.30 3.81
CA LEU A 73 -11.06 -10.15 4.14
C LEU A 73 -11.14 -11.52 3.43
N ALA A 74 -12.34 -12.13 3.37
CA ALA A 74 -12.56 -13.36 2.63
C ALA A 74 -12.26 -13.17 1.14
N ASP A 75 -12.77 -12.09 0.54
CA ASP A 75 -12.53 -11.74 -0.87
C ASP A 75 -11.04 -11.55 -1.17
N VAL A 76 -10.30 -10.82 -0.32
CA VAL A 76 -8.84 -10.62 -0.50
C VAL A 76 -8.09 -11.95 -0.50
N LYS A 77 -8.45 -12.88 0.39
CA LYS A 77 -7.80 -14.20 0.47
C LYS A 77 -8.03 -15.07 -0.76
N GLU A 78 -9.08 -14.80 -1.53
CA GLU A 78 -9.30 -15.53 -2.79
C GLU A 78 -8.18 -15.29 -3.80
N PHE A 79 -7.44 -14.18 -3.71
CA PHE A 79 -6.42 -13.83 -4.70
C PHE A 79 -5.07 -13.38 -4.14
N ALA A 80 -4.94 -13.11 -2.84
CA ALA A 80 -3.70 -12.67 -2.22
C ALA A 80 -3.38 -13.45 -0.94
N GLU A 81 -2.09 -13.59 -0.65
CA GLU A 81 -1.55 -14.22 0.57
C GLU A 81 -1.02 -13.17 1.55
N ALA A 82 -0.76 -11.96 1.05
CA ALA A 82 -0.28 -10.83 1.84
C ALA A 82 -0.91 -9.52 1.39
N VAL A 83 -0.81 -8.53 2.27
CA VAL A 83 -1.21 -7.17 1.99
C VAL A 83 -0.09 -6.18 2.28
N VAL A 84 -0.09 -5.11 1.50
CA VAL A 84 0.72 -3.93 1.76
C VAL A 84 -0.20 -2.82 2.25
N VAL A 85 0.13 -2.26 3.41
CA VAL A 85 -0.68 -1.28 4.14
C VAL A 85 0.11 -0.01 4.31
N ASP A 86 -0.49 1.12 3.95
CA ASP A 86 0.13 2.42 4.14
C ASP A 86 0.21 2.77 5.64
N ARG A 87 1.28 3.44 6.08
CA ARG A 87 1.49 3.87 7.48
C ARG A 87 0.31 4.69 8.01
N SER A 88 -0.35 5.48 7.16
CA SER A 88 -1.53 6.26 7.52
C SER A 88 -2.75 5.41 7.91
N SER A 89 -2.77 4.13 7.54
CA SER A 89 -3.87 3.21 7.84
C SER A 89 -3.75 2.53 9.22
N PHE A 90 -2.63 2.68 9.92
CA PHE A 90 -2.43 2.09 11.25
C PHE A 90 -2.89 3.00 12.39
N PHE A 91 -2.93 4.31 12.13
CA PHE A 91 -3.16 5.34 13.14
C PHE A 91 -4.02 6.47 12.57
N ALA A 92 -5.11 6.79 13.26
CA ALA A 92 -5.83 8.03 13.01
C ALA A 92 -5.01 9.20 13.58
N GLN A 93 -4.85 10.26 12.78
CA GLN A 93 -4.01 11.41 13.13
C GLN A 93 -4.79 12.72 13.05
N SER A 94 -4.50 13.64 13.97
CA SER A 94 -4.97 15.03 13.93
C SER A 94 -3.77 15.96 14.06
N VAL A 95 -3.49 16.76 13.03
CA VAL A 95 -2.33 17.68 12.98
C VAL A 95 -1.01 16.95 13.33
N HIS A 96 -0.80 15.76 12.73
CA HIS A 96 0.32 14.84 12.95
C HIS A 96 0.44 14.21 14.34
N PHE A 97 -0.47 14.48 15.28
CA PHE A 97 -0.57 13.69 16.52
C PHE A 97 -1.36 12.43 16.25
N ILE A 98 -0.88 11.29 16.73
CA ILE A 98 -1.70 10.09 16.76
C ILE A 98 -2.79 10.28 17.81
N ILE A 99 -4.05 10.07 17.43
CA ILE A 99 -5.19 10.18 18.34
C ILE A 99 -5.84 8.82 18.63
N ASN A 100 -5.67 7.84 17.73
CA ASN A 100 -6.16 6.49 17.93
C ASN A 100 -5.39 5.48 17.06
N GLN A 101 -5.25 4.25 17.56
CA GLN A 101 -4.80 3.11 16.75
C GLN A 101 -6.01 2.43 16.10
N THR A 102 -5.86 2.05 14.84
CA THR A 102 -6.91 1.39 14.05
C THR A 102 -6.98 -0.11 14.34
N SER A 103 -8.10 -0.78 14.03
CA SER A 103 -8.21 -2.25 14.15
C SER A 103 -7.66 -3.01 12.93
N LEU A 104 -7.38 -2.31 11.82
CA LEU A 104 -7.04 -2.92 10.53
C LEU A 104 -5.95 -4.00 10.61
N LEU A 105 -4.87 -3.76 11.36
CA LEU A 105 -3.78 -4.75 11.49
C LEU A 105 -4.28 -6.07 12.08
N THR A 106 -5.02 -5.99 13.19
CA THR A 106 -5.62 -7.16 13.85
C THR A 106 -6.60 -7.86 12.93
N ASP A 107 -7.43 -7.10 12.21
CA ASP A 107 -8.40 -7.64 11.27
C ASP A 107 -7.69 -8.46 10.16
N LEU A 108 -6.64 -7.90 9.55
CA LEU A 108 -5.85 -8.55 8.50
C LEU A 108 -5.11 -9.80 8.99
N GLN A 109 -4.42 -9.71 10.13
CA GLN A 109 -3.66 -10.83 10.68
C GLN A 109 -4.59 -11.95 11.17
N SER A 110 -5.76 -11.63 11.73
CA SER A 110 -6.76 -12.62 12.12
C SER A 110 -7.33 -13.41 10.94
N ALA A 111 -7.37 -12.79 9.75
CA ALA A 111 -7.69 -13.48 8.50
C ALA A 111 -6.53 -14.35 7.98
N GLY A 112 -5.33 -14.26 8.57
CA GLY A 112 -4.14 -15.00 8.15
C GLY A 112 -3.41 -14.37 6.96
N LEU A 113 -3.60 -13.07 6.72
CA LEU A 113 -2.83 -12.33 5.71
C LEU A 113 -1.51 -11.84 6.33
N THR A 114 -0.40 -12.03 5.62
CA THR A 114 0.87 -11.38 5.98
C THR A 114 0.75 -9.86 5.73
N VAL A 115 1.16 -9.02 6.67
CA VAL A 115 1.03 -7.55 6.58
C VAL A 115 2.39 -6.87 6.46
N TYR A 116 2.61 -6.20 5.33
CA TYR A 116 3.77 -5.35 5.09
C TYR A 116 3.38 -3.87 5.22
N ALA A 117 4.08 -3.10 6.06
CA ALA A 117 3.83 -1.67 6.21
C ALA A 117 4.69 -0.85 5.24
N GLN A 118 4.12 0.20 4.63
CA GLN A 118 4.80 1.05 3.65
C GLN A 118 4.45 2.55 3.79
N VAL A 119 5.21 3.50 3.25
CA VAL A 119 6.65 3.42 2.97
C VAL A 119 7.36 4.20 4.07
N PHE A 120 8.35 3.58 4.70
CA PHE A 120 9.16 4.22 5.74
C PHE A 120 10.21 5.12 5.12
N ARG A 121 10.29 6.33 5.66
CA ARG A 121 11.05 7.47 5.17
C ARG A 121 11.80 8.07 6.35
N ASN A 122 13.07 8.43 6.16
CA ASN A 122 13.88 9.03 7.22
C ASN A 122 13.60 10.53 7.40
N GLU A 123 12.87 11.15 6.47
CA GLU A 123 12.59 12.57 6.51
C GLU A 123 11.68 12.91 7.70
N PHE A 124 12.10 13.90 8.49
CA PHE A 124 11.42 14.35 9.72
C PHE A 124 9.92 14.63 9.53
N VAL A 125 9.52 15.20 8.39
CA VAL A 125 8.13 15.56 8.09
C VAL A 125 7.23 14.37 7.74
N SER A 126 7.82 13.17 7.61
CA SER A 126 7.10 11.98 7.14
C SER A 126 6.47 11.16 8.27
N GLN A 127 6.71 11.52 9.53
CA GLN A 127 6.36 10.74 10.70
C GLN A 127 5.35 11.48 11.58
N PRO A 128 4.42 10.77 12.26
CA PRO A 128 3.66 11.34 13.36
C PRO A 128 4.57 11.87 14.47
N TRP A 129 4.12 12.91 15.18
CA TRP A 129 4.89 13.53 16.26
C TRP A 129 5.24 12.57 17.40
N ASP A 130 4.41 11.55 17.60
CA ASP A 130 4.62 10.50 18.61
C ASP A 130 5.96 9.77 18.43
N PHE A 131 6.54 9.76 17.22
CA PHE A 131 7.85 9.15 16.97
C PHE A 131 9.03 10.11 17.07
N PHE A 132 8.78 11.36 17.50
CA PHE A 132 9.81 12.37 17.79
C PHE A 132 10.75 12.69 16.63
N GLY A 133 10.35 12.40 15.39
CA GLY A 133 11.19 12.58 14.22
C GLY A 133 12.37 11.60 14.13
N ASP A 134 12.34 10.50 14.88
CA ASP A 134 13.37 9.45 14.88
C ASP A 134 12.86 8.22 14.11
N GLU A 135 13.59 7.85 13.06
CA GLU A 135 13.25 6.73 12.21
C GLU A 135 13.42 5.37 12.90
N THR A 136 14.34 5.27 13.87
CA THR A 136 14.53 4.06 14.68
C THR A 136 13.36 3.84 15.61
N VAL A 137 12.87 4.91 16.24
CA VAL A 137 11.71 4.87 17.15
C VAL A 137 10.46 4.41 16.41
N GLU A 138 10.21 4.97 15.23
CA GLU A 138 9.09 4.54 14.39
C GLU A 138 9.24 3.06 13.98
N ILE A 139 10.39 2.66 13.43
CA ILE A 139 10.64 1.26 13.05
C ILE A 139 10.45 0.32 14.24
N ASN A 140 10.93 0.70 15.42
CA ASN A 140 10.78 -0.07 16.65
C ASN A 140 9.32 -0.26 17.02
N ASN A 141 8.50 0.79 16.93
CA ASN A 141 7.07 0.70 17.21
C ASN A 141 6.35 -0.26 16.26
N TYR A 142 6.60 -0.14 14.94
CA TYR A 142 5.98 -1.04 13.96
C TYR A 142 6.45 -2.49 14.10
N ALA A 143 7.73 -2.71 14.42
CA ALA A 143 8.30 -4.06 14.53
C ALA A 143 8.00 -4.76 15.87
N GLN A 144 8.00 -4.03 16.99
CA GLN A 144 7.85 -4.62 18.33
C GLN A 144 6.46 -4.43 18.93
N SER A 145 5.84 -3.25 18.73
CA SER A 145 4.53 -2.94 19.33
C SER A 145 3.40 -3.42 18.44
N LEU A 146 3.40 -3.01 17.17
CA LEU A 146 2.40 -3.46 16.20
C LEU A 146 2.69 -4.88 15.71
N ASN A 147 3.97 -5.27 15.65
CA ASN A 147 4.41 -6.58 15.17
C ASN A 147 3.92 -6.88 13.74
N VAL A 148 4.19 -5.94 12.82
CA VAL A 148 3.96 -6.15 11.38
C VAL A 148 4.97 -7.15 10.81
N ASP A 149 4.58 -7.91 9.80
CA ASP A 149 5.40 -9.00 9.25
C ASP A 149 6.58 -8.50 8.41
N GLY A 150 6.51 -7.27 7.90
CA GLY A 150 7.64 -6.65 7.21
C GLY A 150 7.46 -5.17 6.94
N LEU A 151 8.56 -4.53 6.55
CA LEU A 151 8.65 -3.09 6.31
C LEU A 151 9.15 -2.82 4.89
N ILE A 152 8.48 -1.92 4.19
CA ILE A 152 8.91 -1.38 2.89
C ILE A 152 9.44 0.03 3.11
N THR A 153 10.67 0.31 2.69
CA THR A 153 11.36 1.56 2.98
C THR A 153 12.17 2.07 1.80
N ASP A 154 12.23 3.40 1.66
CA ASP A 154 13.17 4.08 0.75
C ASP A 154 14.60 4.11 1.32
N PHE A 155 14.78 3.77 2.61
CA PHE A 155 16.04 3.84 3.34
C PHE A 155 16.44 2.46 3.90
N PRO A 156 16.78 1.47 3.05
CA PRO A 156 17.07 0.10 3.48
C PRO A 156 18.25 -0.01 4.45
N LYS A 157 19.21 0.94 4.41
CA LYS A 157 20.32 0.99 5.37
C LYS A 157 19.83 1.25 6.80
N THR A 158 18.79 2.05 6.98
CA THR A 158 18.16 2.33 8.27
C THR A 158 17.56 1.06 8.86
N VAL A 159 16.67 0.40 8.11
CA VAL A 159 16.03 -0.85 8.58
C VAL A 159 17.07 -1.93 8.82
N ARG A 160 18.12 -2.02 7.98
CA ARG A 160 19.24 -2.94 8.22
C ARG A 160 20.01 -2.62 9.51
N ARG A 161 20.26 -1.34 9.81
CA ARG A 161 20.87 -0.92 11.09
C ARG A 161 20.01 -1.36 12.26
N TYR A 162 18.70 -1.08 12.19
CA TYR A 162 17.74 -1.52 13.20
C TYR A 162 17.76 -3.05 13.35
N LYS A 163 17.62 -3.85 12.28
CA LYS A 163 17.60 -5.33 12.41
C LYS A 163 18.90 -5.93 12.95
N ARG A 164 20.02 -5.21 12.91
CA ARG A 164 21.32 -5.64 13.45
C ARG A 164 21.61 -5.07 14.85
N ASN A 165 20.72 -4.26 15.39
CA ASN A 165 20.90 -3.70 16.74
C ASN A 165 20.80 -4.83 17.78
N SER A 166 21.60 -4.74 18.84
CA SER A 166 21.58 -5.73 19.93
C SER A 166 20.48 -5.47 20.96
N CYS A 167 19.89 -4.27 20.97
CA CYS A 167 18.92 -3.85 21.98
C CYS A 167 17.61 -4.63 21.91
N THR A 168 17.17 -5.05 20.71
CA THR A 168 15.95 -5.85 20.55
C THR A 168 16.03 -7.24 21.16
N GLY A 169 17.24 -7.72 21.50
CA GLY A 169 17.46 -9.02 22.17
C GLY A 169 17.55 -8.95 23.70
N LEU A 170 17.46 -7.74 24.29
CA LEU A 170 17.69 -7.54 25.72
C LEU A 170 16.44 -7.79 26.59
N GLY A 171 15.27 -8.02 25.99
CA GLY A 171 14.03 -8.24 26.73
C GLY A 171 13.72 -7.08 27.69
N ASN A 172 13.67 -7.37 28.99
CA ASN A 172 13.40 -6.36 30.02
C ASN A 172 14.57 -5.38 30.25
N ASP A 173 15.78 -5.70 29.77
CA ASP A 173 16.97 -4.85 29.91
C ASP A 173 17.14 -3.88 28.72
N VAL A 174 16.09 -3.69 27.91
CA VAL A 174 16.13 -2.76 26.78
C VAL A 174 16.36 -1.33 27.29
N PRO A 175 17.34 -0.58 26.71
CA PRO A 175 17.56 0.80 27.10
C PRO A 175 16.32 1.67 26.90
N SER A 176 16.14 2.68 27.75
CA SER A 176 14.96 3.57 27.70
C SER A 176 14.75 4.23 26.33
N TYR A 177 15.84 4.55 25.61
CA TYR A 177 15.79 5.13 24.26
C TYR A 177 15.36 4.14 23.16
N MET A 178 15.34 2.84 23.44
CA MET A 178 14.79 1.77 22.58
C MET A 178 13.43 1.26 23.09
N GLY A 179 12.87 1.92 24.10
CA GLY A 179 11.53 1.62 24.60
C GLY A 179 10.46 1.88 23.54
N ASN A 180 9.35 1.15 23.64
CA ASN A 180 8.20 1.38 22.77
C ASN A 180 7.54 2.72 23.13
N VAL A 181 7.17 3.48 22.10
CA VAL A 181 6.34 4.68 22.27
C VAL A 181 4.91 4.27 22.59
N THR A 182 4.32 4.91 23.60
CA THR A 182 2.87 4.87 23.82
C THR A 182 2.18 5.69 22.74
N VAL A 183 1.64 5.01 21.73
CA VAL A 183 0.87 5.63 20.65
C VAL A 183 -0.28 6.45 21.24
N GLY A 184 -0.40 7.73 20.84
CA GLY A 184 -1.39 8.66 21.39
C GLY A 184 -1.00 9.28 22.73
N GLY A 185 0.17 8.93 23.26
CA GLY A 185 0.70 9.46 24.51
C GLY A 185 0.96 10.96 24.45
N LEU A 186 1.37 11.50 23.30
CA LEU A 186 1.54 12.96 23.15
C LEU A 186 0.21 13.71 23.20
N ALA A 187 -0.82 13.21 22.52
CA ALA A 187 -2.16 13.79 22.59
C ALA A 187 -2.71 13.75 24.03
N GLN A 188 -2.47 12.63 24.74
CA GLN A 188 -2.85 12.49 26.14
C GLN A 188 -2.08 13.43 27.06
N LEU A 189 -0.78 13.61 26.84
CA LEU A 189 0.07 14.55 27.59
C LEU A 189 -0.43 15.99 27.42
N LEU A 190 -0.71 16.41 26.18
CA LEU A 190 -1.24 17.74 25.88
C LEU A 190 -2.56 18.00 26.62
N LYS A 191 -3.50 17.04 26.53
CA LYS A 191 -4.78 17.10 27.25
C LYS A 191 -4.59 17.15 28.77
N ASN A 192 -3.62 16.43 29.32
CA ASN A 192 -3.48 16.34 30.77
C ASN A 192 -2.68 17.48 31.39
N GLN A 193 -1.75 18.11 30.65
CA GLN A 193 -0.72 18.98 31.24
C GLN A 193 -0.63 20.37 30.60
N ALA A 194 -0.94 20.51 29.31
CA ALA A 194 -0.69 21.76 28.58
C ALA A 194 -1.97 22.52 28.25
N ALA A 195 -3.00 21.81 27.78
CA ALA A 195 -4.24 22.42 27.33
C ALA A 195 -5.45 21.48 27.56
N PRO A 196 -5.93 21.35 28.81
CA PRO A 196 -7.02 20.43 29.15
C PRO A 196 -8.35 20.72 28.46
N GLN A 197 -8.55 21.96 28.02
CA GLN A 197 -9.72 22.40 27.27
C GLN A 197 -9.51 22.36 25.76
N ALA A 198 -8.27 22.15 25.28
CA ALA A 198 -8.01 22.02 23.85
C ALA A 198 -8.38 20.60 23.41
N GLN A 199 -9.31 20.52 22.47
CA GLN A 199 -9.56 19.28 21.73
C GLN A 199 -8.80 19.35 20.40
N PRO A 200 -8.17 18.25 19.97
CA PRO A 200 -7.61 18.19 18.63
C PRO A 200 -8.75 18.42 17.62
N PRO A 201 -8.45 18.95 16.42
CA PRO A 201 -9.42 19.02 15.34
C PRO A 201 -10.10 17.67 15.13
N SER A 202 -11.43 17.70 14.96
CA SER A 202 -12.20 16.50 14.66
C SER A 202 -11.71 15.89 13.35
N VAL A 203 -11.46 14.58 13.37
CA VAL A 203 -11.01 13.82 12.20
C VAL A 203 -12.18 12.99 11.70
N ALA A 204 -12.38 12.96 10.39
CA ALA A 204 -13.39 12.10 9.80
C ALA A 204 -13.10 10.62 10.13
N PRO A 205 -14.12 9.78 10.36
CA PRO A 205 -13.93 8.35 10.50
C PRO A 205 -13.17 7.79 9.30
N MET A 206 -12.17 6.94 9.58
CA MET A 206 -11.42 6.27 8.52
C MET A 206 -12.34 5.29 7.79
N PRO A 207 -12.28 5.24 6.44
CA PRO A 207 -13.07 4.30 5.66
C PRO A 207 -12.76 2.84 6.03
N LYS A 208 -13.77 1.99 5.82
CA LYS A 208 -13.70 0.56 5.99
C LYS A 208 -13.31 -0.12 4.69
N LEU A 209 -12.49 -1.18 4.76
CA LEU A 209 -12.32 -2.10 3.64
C LEU A 209 -13.59 -2.94 3.51
N ASP A 210 -14.39 -2.66 2.49
CA ASP A 210 -15.64 -3.35 2.17
C ASP A 210 -15.51 -4.19 0.89
N ALA A 211 -16.44 -5.13 0.66
CA ALA A 211 -16.37 -6.03 -0.50
C ALA A 211 -16.33 -5.27 -1.86
N PRO A 212 -17.13 -4.21 -2.08
CA PRO A 212 -17.08 -3.46 -3.34
C PRO A 212 -15.75 -2.76 -3.62
N SER A 213 -14.99 -2.35 -2.60
CA SER A 213 -13.66 -1.74 -2.81
C SER A 213 -12.59 -2.76 -3.19
N VAL A 214 -12.80 -4.04 -2.84
CA VAL A 214 -11.92 -5.16 -3.16
C VAL A 214 -12.26 -5.77 -4.52
N GLN A 215 -13.54 -6.04 -4.76
CA GLN A 215 -14.01 -6.70 -5.98
C GLN A 215 -13.97 -5.73 -7.16
N ARG A 216 -13.26 -6.12 -8.22
CA ARG A 216 -13.19 -5.37 -9.47
C ARG A 216 -13.79 -6.15 -10.64
N PRO A 217 -14.17 -5.46 -11.73
CA PRO A 217 -14.52 -6.13 -12.96
C PRO A 217 -13.43 -7.13 -13.38
N PRO A 218 -13.79 -8.26 -14.03
CA PRO A 218 -12.82 -9.23 -14.50
C PRO A 218 -11.73 -8.59 -15.37
N PHE A 219 -10.51 -9.15 -15.32
CA PHE A 219 -9.41 -8.67 -16.14
C PHE A 219 -9.78 -8.76 -17.64
N PRO A 220 -9.61 -7.68 -18.43
CA PRO A 220 -10.07 -7.65 -19.80
C PRO A 220 -9.27 -8.60 -20.69
N THR A 221 -9.87 -9.01 -21.81
CA THR A 221 -9.16 -9.68 -22.88
C THR A 221 -8.20 -8.71 -23.58
N VAL A 222 -7.09 -9.24 -24.09
CA VAL A 222 -6.10 -8.47 -24.83
C VAL A 222 -6.68 -8.11 -26.20
N ALA A 223 -6.64 -6.82 -26.55
CA ALA A 223 -7.11 -6.36 -27.85
C ALA A 223 -6.22 -6.91 -28.99
N PRO A 224 -6.78 -7.20 -30.18
CA PRO A 224 -6.00 -7.62 -31.32
C PRO A 224 -4.99 -6.54 -31.72
N LYS A 225 -3.73 -6.92 -31.97
CA LYS A 225 -2.64 -6.01 -32.41
C LYS A 225 -2.93 -5.23 -33.71
N ASN A 226 -3.97 -5.61 -34.47
CA ASN A 226 -4.32 -5.05 -35.77
C ASN A 226 -5.79 -4.62 -35.87
N ALA A 227 -6.37 -3.99 -34.84
CA ALA A 227 -7.66 -3.31 -35.02
C ALA A 227 -7.46 -2.07 -35.91
N PRO A 228 -8.16 -1.93 -37.06
CA PRO A 228 -8.10 -0.71 -37.85
C PRO A 228 -8.57 0.47 -37.00
N SER A 229 -7.83 1.59 -37.05
CA SER A 229 -8.31 2.84 -36.47
C SER A 229 -9.57 3.30 -37.22
N GLY A 230 -10.70 3.31 -36.53
CA GLY A 230 -11.91 3.99 -36.96
C GLY A 230 -12.91 3.12 -37.75
N ALA A 231 -14.00 2.75 -37.08
CA ALA A 231 -15.29 2.65 -37.73
C ALA A 231 -16.21 3.68 -37.06
N ALA A 232 -16.59 4.71 -37.81
CA ALA A 232 -17.61 5.65 -37.41
C ALA A 232 -18.93 4.90 -37.13
N PRO A 233 -19.71 5.27 -36.09
CA PRO A 233 -21.03 4.70 -35.92
C PRO A 233 -21.95 5.16 -37.07
N PRO A 234 -22.85 4.30 -37.57
CA PRO A 234 -23.80 4.67 -38.61
C PRO A 234 -24.75 5.79 -38.10
N PRO A 235 -25.21 6.69 -38.98
CA PRO A 235 -26.01 7.83 -38.58
C PRO A 235 -27.41 7.38 -38.16
N GLY A 236 -27.81 7.66 -36.92
CA GLY A 236 -29.19 7.49 -36.52
C GLY A 236 -29.45 7.58 -35.02
N SER A 237 -30.20 8.63 -34.65
CA SER A 237 -30.86 8.90 -33.36
C SER A 237 -30.02 9.51 -32.22
N SER A 238 -30.12 10.84 -32.10
CA SER A 238 -30.00 11.55 -30.81
C SER A 238 -31.23 11.24 -29.92
N PRO A 239 -31.13 11.41 -28.59
CA PRO A 239 -31.44 12.73 -28.03
C PRO A 239 -30.54 13.22 -26.88
N SER A 240 -30.44 14.55 -26.83
CA SER A 240 -30.27 15.47 -25.69
C SER A 240 -29.05 15.40 -24.75
N ALA A 241 -28.18 16.40 -24.94
CA ALA A 241 -27.72 17.43 -23.98
C ALA A 241 -27.89 17.12 -22.47
N ALA A 242 -26.93 17.35 -21.57
CA ALA A 242 -25.75 18.19 -21.60
C ALA A 242 -24.75 17.72 -20.53
N HIS A 243 -23.46 17.69 -20.83
CA HIS A 243 -22.41 17.78 -19.82
C HIS A 243 -21.43 18.87 -20.22
N THR A 244 -21.41 19.91 -19.38
CA THR A 244 -20.50 21.03 -19.40
C THR A 244 -19.06 20.52 -19.32
N THR A 245 -18.27 20.83 -20.34
CA THR A 245 -16.84 20.55 -20.43
C THR A 245 -16.06 21.51 -19.53
N ALA A 246 -15.37 20.97 -18.52
CA ALA A 246 -14.23 21.65 -17.90
C ALA A 246 -12.95 21.02 -18.45
N VAL A 247 -12.33 21.74 -19.39
CA VAL A 247 -11.03 21.42 -19.97
C VAL A 247 -9.96 21.64 -18.89
N SER A 248 -9.16 20.63 -18.58
CA SER A 248 -7.90 20.81 -17.87
C SER A 248 -6.79 20.11 -18.63
N THR A 249 -5.97 20.95 -19.26
CA THR A 249 -4.79 20.63 -20.04
C THR A 249 -3.70 20.02 -19.16
N CYS A 250 -3.40 18.74 -19.35
CA CYS A 250 -2.17 18.14 -18.81
C CYS A 250 -0.97 18.53 -19.68
N ILE A 251 -0.18 19.48 -19.18
CA ILE A 251 1.17 19.75 -19.65
C ILE A 251 2.07 18.60 -19.17
N LEU A 252 2.53 17.76 -20.10
CA LEU A 252 3.59 16.79 -19.87
C LEU A 252 4.94 17.52 -19.98
N LEU A 253 5.56 17.82 -18.83
CA LEU A 253 6.96 18.23 -18.74
C LEU A 253 7.83 16.97 -18.67
N VAL A 254 8.50 16.67 -19.78
CA VAL A 254 9.60 15.71 -19.85
C VAL A 254 10.88 16.46 -19.48
N LEU A 255 11.53 16.08 -18.39
CA LEU A 255 12.88 16.52 -18.05
C LEU A 255 13.83 15.32 -18.13
N ALA A 256 14.69 15.36 -19.14
CA ALA A 256 15.74 14.39 -19.39
C ALA A 256 17.07 14.85 -18.77
N CYS A 257 17.75 13.88 -18.15
CA CYS A 257 19.19 13.68 -17.97
C CYS A 257 20.12 14.86 -17.59
N ALA A 258 20.91 14.65 -16.54
CA ALA A 258 22.36 14.45 -16.68
C ALA A 258 22.98 13.88 -15.40
N THR A 259 23.77 12.83 -15.58
CA THR A 259 24.81 12.35 -14.67
C THR A 259 25.80 13.46 -14.33
N LEU A 260 26.21 13.59 -13.07
CA LEU A 260 27.51 14.15 -12.75
C LEU A 260 28.27 13.16 -11.86
N LEU A 261 29.35 12.64 -12.44
CA LEU A 261 30.52 12.19 -11.72
C LEU A 261 31.08 13.37 -10.92
N LEU A 262 31.17 13.21 -9.61
CA LEU A 262 32.32 13.56 -8.75
C LEU A 262 32.05 13.01 -7.35
#